data_AF-A0A1R3WDC1-F1
#
_entry.id   AF-A0A1R3WDC1-F1
#
_cell.length_a   1.000
_cell.length_b   1.000
_cell.length_c   1.000
_cell.angle_alpha   90.00
_cell.angle_beta   90.00
_cell.angle_gamma   90.00
#
_symmetry.space_group_name_H-M   'P 1'
#
loop_
_entity.id
_entity.type
_entity.pdbx_description
1 polymer ?
#
loop_
_entity_poly.entity_id
_entity_poly.type
_entity_poly.pdbx_seq_one_letter_code
_entity_poly.pdbx_strand_id
1 'polypeptide(L)'
;MKMKIGAELPADYVPSHEDLAESTTALMAQVLLPLFAENMPEDIAKANVEGILTELAYLFDEGEIEIGGKIYRPRLALVDDTGAVLPGVAELVTLHELAEDPFEIAPEAKITFEIDPVA
;
A
#
# COMPACT_ATOMS: atom_id res chain seq x y z
N MET A 1 13.28 -11.17 -1.66
CA MET A 1 13.57 -9.73 -1.77
C MET A 1 12.89 -9.06 -0.59
N LYS A 2 13.63 -8.41 0.30
CA LYS A 2 13.03 -7.56 1.33
C LYS A 2 12.98 -6.15 0.76
N MET A 3 11.79 -5.59 0.60
CA MET A 3 11.61 -4.18 0.27
C MET A 3 11.38 -3.42 1.57
N LYS A 4 12.13 -2.35 1.78
CA LYS A 4 11.99 -1.45 2.92
C LYS A 4 11.79 -0.06 2.38
N ILE A 5 10.82 0.64 2.95
CA ILE A 5 10.62 2.08 2.86
C ILE A 5 11.02 2.65 4.23
N GLY A 6 11.85 3.68 4.27
CA GLY A 6 12.24 4.31 5.53
C GLY A 6 12.56 5.78 5.38
N ALA A 7 12.15 6.54 6.40
CA ALA A 7 12.39 7.97 6.58
C ALA A 7 12.77 8.27 8.03
N GLU A 8 13.63 9.27 8.27
CA GLU A 8 13.83 9.79 9.62
C GLU A 8 12.58 10.53 10.08
N LEU A 9 11.97 10.06 11.15
CA LEU A 9 10.83 10.67 11.80
C LEU A 9 11.27 11.57 12.97
N PRO A 10 10.52 12.65 13.27
CA PRO A 10 10.68 13.38 14.52
C PRO A 10 10.51 12.46 15.74
N ALA A 11 11.22 12.75 16.83
CA ALA A 11 11.30 11.85 18.00
C ALA A 11 9.95 11.51 18.66
N ASP A 12 8.96 12.39 18.53
CA ASP A 12 7.63 12.23 19.14
C ASP A 12 6.53 11.91 18.10
N TYR A 13 6.92 11.67 16.84
CA TYR A 13 5.98 11.36 15.78
C TYR A 13 5.70 9.86 15.72
N VAL A 14 4.42 9.50 15.81
CA VAL A 14 3.96 8.13 15.60
C VAL A 14 3.16 8.11 14.30
N PRO A 15 3.59 7.34 13.29
CA PRO A 15 2.82 7.20 12.06
C PRO A 15 1.41 6.68 12.31
N SER A 16 0.44 7.32 11.66
CA SER A 16 -0.94 6.85 11.59
C SER A 16 -1.11 5.77 10.52
N HIS A 17 -2.28 5.13 10.46
CA HIS A 17 -2.62 4.27 9.32
C HIS A 17 -2.59 5.01 7.98
N GLU A 18 -3.09 6.25 7.97
CA GLU A 18 -3.18 7.08 6.77
C GLU A 18 -1.79 7.39 6.22
N ASP A 19 -0.85 7.76 7.10
CA ASP A 19 0.54 8.08 6.73
C ASP A 19 1.24 6.91 6.01
N LEU A 20 0.87 5.68 6.36
CA LEU A 20 1.51 4.47 5.83
C LEU A 20 0.73 3.82 4.70
N ALA A 21 -0.50 4.23 4.44
CA ALA A 21 -1.34 3.63 3.42
C ALA A 21 -0.82 3.94 2.00
N GLU A 22 -0.39 5.18 1.74
CA GLU A 22 0.29 5.57 0.48
C GLU A 22 1.61 4.81 0.30
N SER A 23 2.40 4.67 1.37
CA SER A 23 3.62 3.85 1.34
C SER A 23 3.32 2.39 0.99
N THR A 24 2.15 1.88 1.40
CA THR A 24 1.73 0.52 1.15
C THR A 24 1.30 0.31 -0.31
N THR A 25 0.56 1.24 -0.91
CA THR A 25 0.20 1.18 -2.34
C THR A 25 1.46 1.26 -3.20
N ALA A 26 2.42 2.11 -2.83
CA ALA A 26 3.73 2.18 -3.49
C ALA A 26 4.54 0.88 -3.37
N LEU A 27 4.56 0.24 -2.18
CA LEU A 27 5.19 -1.08 -2.03
C LEU A 27 4.55 -2.13 -2.93
N MET A 28 3.22 -2.19 -2.98
CA MET A 28 2.51 -3.13 -3.84
C MET A 28 2.84 -2.87 -5.31
N ALA A 29 2.90 -1.61 -5.74
CA ALA A 29 3.27 -1.26 -7.11
C ALA A 29 4.67 -1.75 -7.49
N GLN A 30 5.65 -1.53 -6.61
CA GLN A 30 7.03 -1.99 -6.83
C GLN A 30 7.15 -3.51 -6.84
N VAL A 31 6.34 -4.22 -6.05
CA VAL A 31 6.30 -5.69 -6.05
C VAL A 31 5.67 -6.24 -7.33
N LEU A 32 4.61 -5.59 -7.84
CA LEU A 32 3.87 -6.07 -9.02
C LEU A 32 4.57 -5.70 -10.33
N LEU A 33 5.27 -4.57 -10.40
CA LEU A 33 5.89 -4.07 -11.64
C LEU A 33 6.80 -5.10 -12.34
N PRO A 34 7.70 -5.84 -11.65
CA PRO A 34 8.52 -6.86 -12.29
C PRO A 34 7.73 -7.97 -12.99
N LEU A 35 6.51 -8.28 -12.54
CA LEU A 35 5.66 -9.33 -13.15
C LEU A 35 5.25 -8.96 -14.59
N PHE A 36 5.22 -7.66 -14.90
CA PHE A 36 4.80 -7.14 -16.21
C PHE A 36 5.99 -6.64 -17.02
N ALA A 37 6.93 -5.93 -16.38
CA ALA A 37 8.02 -5.22 -17.05
C ALA A 37 8.98 -6.13 -17.84
N GLU A 38 9.03 -7.44 -17.55
CA GLU A 38 9.82 -8.40 -18.33
C GLU A 38 9.25 -8.66 -19.73
N ASN A 39 7.94 -8.45 -19.92
CA ASN A 39 7.22 -8.88 -21.12
C ASN A 39 6.58 -7.72 -21.91
N MET A 40 6.66 -6.50 -21.41
CA MET A 40 6.07 -5.32 -22.06
C MET A 40 6.85 -4.04 -21.73
N PRO A 41 6.67 -2.96 -22.52
CA PRO A 41 7.21 -1.65 -22.21
C PRO A 41 6.83 -1.17 -20.78
N GLU A 42 7.73 -0.45 -20.13
CA GLU A 42 7.58 -0.04 -18.71
C GLU A 42 6.33 0.81 -18.47
N ASP A 43 5.98 1.71 -19.39
CA ASP A 43 4.77 2.53 -19.35
C ASP A 43 3.49 1.66 -19.36
N ILE A 44 3.46 0.64 -20.21
CA ILE A 44 2.34 -0.33 -20.24
C ILE A 44 2.34 -1.20 -18.99
N ALA A 45 3.51 -1.59 -18.48
CA ALA A 45 3.64 -2.36 -17.25
C ALA A 45 3.09 -1.57 -16.05
N LYS A 46 3.44 -0.29 -15.93
CA LYS A 46 2.92 0.60 -14.88
C LYS A 46 1.41 0.76 -14.94
N ALA A 47 0.87 1.02 -16.13
CA ALA A 47 -0.58 1.15 -16.32
C ALA A 47 -1.34 -0.14 -15.92
N ASN A 48 -0.78 -1.33 -16.18
CA ASN A 48 -1.38 -2.58 -15.75
C ASN A 48 -1.34 -2.76 -14.23
N VAL A 49 -0.24 -2.36 -13.59
CA VAL A 49 -0.11 -2.40 -12.12
C VAL A 49 -1.09 -1.42 -11.46
N GLU A 50 -1.19 -0.19 -11.96
CA GLU A 50 -2.17 0.81 -11.52
C GLU A 50 -3.61 0.29 -11.63
N GLY A 51 -3.93 -0.39 -12.72
CA GLY A 51 -5.24 -1.06 -12.89
C GLY A 51 -5.49 -2.11 -11.80
N ILE A 52 -4.51 -2.96 -11.48
CA ILE A 52 -4.64 -3.97 -10.43
C ILE A 52 -4.82 -3.33 -9.05
N LEU A 53 -4.05 -2.28 -8.74
CA LEU A 53 -4.14 -1.59 -7.46
C LEU A 53 -5.47 -0.88 -7.29
N THR A 54 -5.99 -0.27 -8.35
CA THR A 54 -7.34 0.31 -8.37
C THR A 54 -8.41 -0.72 -8.02
N GLU A 55 -8.38 -1.90 -8.64
CA GLU A 55 -9.36 -2.96 -8.36
C GLU A 55 -9.23 -3.52 -6.94
N LEU A 56 -8.00 -3.69 -6.43
CA LEU A 56 -7.77 -4.07 -5.04
C LEU A 56 -8.28 -3.01 -4.07
N ALA A 57 -8.09 -1.73 -4.40
CA ALA A 57 -8.56 -0.64 -3.58
C ALA A 57 -10.09 -0.58 -3.51
N TYR A 58 -10.79 -0.77 -4.64
CA TYR A 58 -12.24 -0.91 -4.66
C TYR A 58 -12.73 -2.08 -3.78
N LEU A 59 -12.03 -3.21 -3.80
CA LEU A 59 -12.35 -4.32 -2.89
C LEU A 59 -12.25 -3.90 -1.43
N PHE A 60 -11.22 -3.14 -1.04
CA PHE A 60 -11.07 -2.68 0.34
C PHE A 60 -12.07 -1.60 0.72
N ASP A 61 -12.46 -0.73 -0.20
CA ASP A 61 -13.36 0.38 0.10
C ASP A 61 -14.83 -0.09 0.16
N GLU A 62 -15.25 -0.84 -0.85
CA GLU A 62 -16.66 -1.20 -1.09
C GLU A 62 -16.97 -2.69 -0.86
N GLY A 63 -15.96 -3.53 -0.67
CA GLY A 63 -16.16 -4.96 -0.47
C GLY A 63 -17.06 -5.27 0.73
N GLU A 64 -18.03 -6.15 0.52
CA GLU A 64 -18.92 -6.62 1.58
C GLU A 64 -18.97 -8.14 1.60
N ILE A 65 -18.92 -8.68 2.81
CA ILE A 65 -19.05 -10.11 3.10
C ILE A 65 -20.27 -10.26 4.02
N GLU A 66 -21.34 -10.89 3.54
CA GLU A 66 -22.54 -11.14 4.34
C GLU A 66 -22.56 -12.59 4.84
N ILE A 67 -22.52 -12.78 6.17
CA ILE A 67 -22.57 -14.10 6.80
C ILE A 67 -23.50 -14.05 8.01
N GLY A 68 -24.56 -14.88 7.99
CA GLY A 68 -25.50 -14.99 9.11
C GLY A 68 -26.28 -13.70 9.40
N GLY A 69 -26.60 -12.91 8.38
CA GLY A 69 -27.30 -11.63 8.50
C GLY A 69 -26.44 -10.48 9.05
N LYS A 70 -25.11 -10.65 9.05
CA LYS A 70 -24.14 -9.61 9.43
C LYS A 70 -23.25 -9.27 8.24
N ILE A 71 -22.93 -8.00 8.10
CA ILE A 71 -22.02 -7.47 7.07
C ILE A 71 -20.64 -7.24 7.69
N TYR A 72 -19.61 -7.74 7.01
CA TYR A 72 -18.20 -7.50 7.30
C TYR A 72 -17.57 -6.82 6.09
N ARG A 73 -16.69 -5.84 6.33
CA ARG A 73 -15.95 -5.15 5.26
C ARG A 73 -14.46 -5.41 5.41
N PRO A 74 -13.75 -5.77 4.33
CA PRO A 74 -12.31 -5.94 4.39
C PRO A 74 -11.64 -4.58 4.64
N ARG A 75 -10.56 -4.58 5.41
CA ARG A 75 -9.75 -3.38 5.68
C ARG A 75 -8.28 -3.77 5.69
N LEU A 76 -7.43 -2.87 5.21
CA LEU A 76 -5.98 -3.01 5.30
C LEU A 76 -5.54 -2.64 6.72
N ALA A 77 -5.01 -3.60 7.47
CA ALA A 77 -4.49 -3.38 8.82
C ALA A 77 -2.96 -3.42 8.81
N LEU A 78 -2.35 -2.29 9.13
CA LEU A 78 -0.92 -2.11 9.34
C LEU A 78 -0.59 -2.36 10.81
N VAL A 79 0.48 -3.12 11.02
CA VAL A 79 0.95 -3.54 12.33
C VAL A 79 2.38 -3.06 12.56
N ASP A 80 2.68 -2.66 13.79
CA ASP A 80 4.04 -2.33 14.19
C ASP A 80 4.89 -3.58 14.44
N ASP A 81 6.16 -3.39 14.81
CA ASP A 81 7.11 -4.46 15.10
C ASP A 81 6.77 -5.28 16.36
N THR A 82 5.89 -4.76 17.22
CA THR A 82 5.34 -5.48 18.37
C THR A 82 4.11 -6.33 18.01
N GLY A 83 3.56 -6.14 16.81
CA GLY A 83 2.34 -6.77 16.33
C GLY A 83 1.06 -6.03 16.71
N ALA A 84 1.17 -4.80 17.23
CA ALA A 84 0.01 -3.97 17.51
C ALA A 84 -0.53 -3.35 16.22
N VAL A 85 -1.85 -3.38 16.04
CA VAL A 85 -2.51 -2.68 14.92
C VAL A 85 -2.43 -1.19 15.17
N LEU A 86 -1.94 -0.44 14.18
CA LEU A 86 -1.86 1.01 14.28
C LEU A 86 -3.27 1.63 14.40
N PRO A 87 -3.42 2.77 15.10
CA PRO A 87 -4.69 3.47 15.17
C PRO A 87 -5.15 3.94 13.77
N GLY A 88 -6.46 4.14 13.60
CA GLY A 88 -7.06 4.66 12.36
C GLY A 88 -7.47 3.63 11.31
N VAL A 89 -7.22 2.33 11.52
CA VAL A 89 -7.58 1.26 10.56
C VAL A 89 -9.04 1.25 10.11
N ALA A 90 -9.96 1.65 11.00
CA ALA A 90 -11.39 1.68 10.72
C ALA A 90 -11.83 2.95 9.96
N GLU A 91 -10.99 3.99 9.98
CA GLU A 91 -11.25 5.31 9.42
C GLU A 91 -10.80 5.40 7.95
N LEU A 92 -9.84 4.57 7.55
CA LEU A 92 -9.41 4.46 6.17
C LEU A 92 -10.46 3.70 5.34
N VAL A 93 -11.23 4.45 4.55
CA VAL A 93 -12.32 3.94 3.69
C VAL A 93 -12.17 4.35 2.22
N THR A 94 -11.07 4.99 1.86
CA THR A 94 -10.76 5.50 0.52
C THR A 94 -9.36 5.09 0.07
N LEU A 95 -9.04 3.81 0.17
CA LEU A 95 -7.76 3.28 -0.31
C LEU A 95 -7.56 3.57 -1.81
N HIS A 96 -8.64 3.72 -2.59
CA HIS A 96 -8.53 4.05 -4.02
C HIS A 96 -7.92 5.43 -4.26
N GLU A 97 -8.19 6.41 -3.39
CA GLU A 97 -7.58 7.75 -3.47
C GLU A 97 -6.08 7.68 -3.23
N LEU A 98 -5.63 6.77 -2.35
CA LEU A 98 -4.21 6.55 -2.04
C LEU A 98 -3.50 5.64 -3.05
N ALA A 99 -4.27 5.01 -3.94
CA ALA A 99 -3.74 4.21 -5.04
C ALA A 99 -3.62 5.03 -6.33
N GLU A 100 -4.06 6.30 -6.34
CA GLU A 100 -3.82 7.24 -7.42
C GLU A 100 -2.30 7.53 -7.48
N ASP A 101 -1.69 7.30 -8.65
CA ASP A 101 -0.26 7.47 -8.90
C ASP A 101 0.69 6.71 -7.94
N PRO A 102 0.59 5.37 -7.84
CA PRO A 102 1.32 4.58 -6.84
C PRO A 102 2.84 4.47 -7.10
N PHE A 103 3.31 5.06 -8.21
CA PHE A 103 4.73 5.21 -8.52
C PHE A 103 5.28 6.60 -8.18
N GLU A 104 4.43 7.58 -7.90
CA GLU A 104 4.80 8.94 -7.49
C GLU A 104 4.75 9.05 -5.97
N ILE A 105 5.90 8.86 -5.33
CA ILE A 105 6.00 9.03 -3.90
C ILE A 105 6.36 10.46 -3.57
N ALA A 106 5.56 11.09 -2.70
CA ALA A 106 5.83 12.42 -2.20
C ALA A 106 7.28 12.54 -1.68
N PRO A 107 8.10 13.47 -2.19
CA PRO A 107 9.51 13.62 -1.76
C PRO A 107 9.66 13.81 -0.24
N GLU A 108 8.69 14.45 0.39
CA GLU A 108 8.56 14.67 1.83
C GLU A 108 8.36 13.39 2.64
N ALA A 109 7.82 12.33 2.03
CA ALA A 109 7.72 11.02 2.66
C ALA A 109 9.10 10.37 2.87
N LYS A 110 10.16 10.92 2.24
CA LYS A 110 11.58 10.51 2.35
C LYS A 110 11.78 8.99 2.21
N ILE A 111 10.92 8.37 1.42
CA ILE A 111 10.88 6.93 1.20
C ILE A 111 12.09 6.53 0.37
N THR A 112 12.93 5.68 0.95
CA THR A 112 14.03 5.01 0.24
C THR A 112 13.70 3.55 0.04
N PHE A 113 13.85 3.03 -1.17
CA PHE A 113 13.69 1.60 -1.47
C PHE A 113 15.02 0.88 -1.31
N GLU A 114 15.16 0.09 -0.26
CA GLU A 114 16.25 -0.88 -0.16
C GLU A 114 15.80 -2.19 -0.79
N ILE A 115 16.41 -2.58 -1.91
CA ILE A 115 16.29 -3.92 -2.48
C ILE A 115 17.43 -4.75 -1.88
N ASP A 116 17.09 -5.65 -0.95
CA ASP A 116 18.06 -6.63 -0.46
C ASP A 116 18.11 -7.81 -1.45
N PRO A 117 19.20 -7.97 -2.24
CA PRO A 117 19.38 -9.16 -3.06
C PRO A 117 19.55 -10.33 -2.09
N VAL A 118 18.59 -11.26 -2.10
CA VAL A 118 18.65 -12.42 -1.22
C VAL A 118 19.96 -13.18 -1.48
N ALA A 119 20.66 -13.49 -0.38
CA ALA A 119 21.85 -14.35 -0.32
C ALA A 119 21.60 -15.78 -0.79
#